data_AF-A0A510KCB2-F1
#
_entry.id   AF-A0A510KCB2-F1
#
_cell.length_a   1.000
_cell.length_b   1.000
_cell.length_c   1.000
_cell.angle_alpha   90.00
_cell.angle_beta   90.00
_cell.angle_gamma   90.00
#
_symmetry.space_group_name_H-M   'P 1'
#
loop_
_entity.id
_entity.type
_entity.pdbx_description
1 polymer ?
#
loop_
_entity_poly.entity_id
_entity_poly.type
_entity_poly.pdbx_seq_one_letter_code
_entity_poly.pdbx_strand_id
1 'polypeptide(L)'
;MILPKLKKVKLKYHREIPKDYRIKSVTLTNSNGNYYVSILTEFEKEIQKIPSNDKVIGLDFSMSELFISSENQRADYPRYFRMLEKKLKKLQKSLSRKVKFSKNWYKQKIENIKIA
;
A
#
# COMPACT_ATOMS: atom_id res chain seq x y z
N MET A 1 13.01 11.92 16.08
CA MET A 1 13.78 12.32 14.89
C MET A 1 13.87 13.83 14.81
N ILE A 2 15.01 14.37 14.39
CA ILE A 2 15.17 15.82 14.16
C ILE A 2 15.04 16.06 12.66
N LEU A 3 14.09 16.90 12.26
CA LEU A 3 13.90 17.32 10.88
C LEU A 3 14.45 18.73 10.69
N PRO A 4 15.12 19.04 9.56
CA PRO A 4 15.75 20.34 9.33
C PRO A 4 14.79 21.52 9.53
N LYS A 5 13.53 21.39 9.08
CA LYS A 5 12.53 22.46 9.12
C LYS A 5 11.57 22.40 10.31
N LEU A 6 11.34 21.21 10.88
CA LEU A 6 10.30 20.97 11.89
C LEU A 6 10.89 20.64 13.28
N LYS A 7 12.21 20.70 13.42
CA LYS A 7 12.94 20.38 14.66
C LYS A 7 12.59 18.96 15.13
N LYS A 8 12.55 18.73 16.45
CA LYS A 8 12.31 17.42 17.05
C LYS A 8 10.84 17.07 16.97
N VAL A 9 10.48 16.09 16.13
CA VAL A 9 9.11 15.60 15.99
C VAL A 9 9.00 14.22 16.66
N LYS A 10 7.96 14.04 17.48
CA LYS A 10 7.57 12.72 18.01
C LYS A 10 6.90 11.95 16.87
N LEU A 11 7.47 10.80 16.50
CA LEU A 11 6.98 9.95 15.43
C LEU A 11 6.55 8.60 16.00
N LYS A 12 5.41 8.08 15.53
CA LYS A 12 5.01 6.70 15.79
C LYS A 12 5.56 5.83 14.65
N TYR A 13 6.60 5.07 14.94
CA TYR A 13 7.23 4.19 13.97
C TYR A 13 6.38 2.94 13.76
N HIS A 14 6.19 2.54 12.49
CA HIS A 14 5.62 1.22 12.18
C HIS A 14 6.66 0.11 12.35
N ARG A 15 7.93 0.42 12.05
CA ARG A 15 9.10 -0.45 12.22
C ARG A 15 10.29 0.41 12.63
N GLU A 16 11.17 -0.14 13.45
CA GLU A 16 12.44 0.51 13.77
C GLU A 16 13.35 0.48 12.54
N ILE A 17 14.09 1.57 12.32
CA ILE A 17 15.07 1.66 11.23
C ILE A 17 16.37 1.08 11.78
N PRO A 18 16.95 0.04 11.15
CA PRO A 18 18.25 -0.50 11.56
C PRO A 18 19.33 0.58 11.51
N LYS A 19 20.30 0.50 12.43
CA LYS A 19 21.36 1.52 12.56
C LYS A 19 22.25 1.62 11.33
N ASP A 20 22.36 0.54 10.58
CA ASP A 20 23.25 0.40 9.43
C ASP A 20 22.66 1.02 8.16
N TYR A 21 21.43 1.55 8.24
CA TYR A 21 20.69 2.07 7.11
C TYR A 21 20.85 3.59 7.04
N ARG A 22 21.23 4.10 5.87
CA ARG A 22 21.37 5.53 5.59
C ARG A 22 20.03 6.11 5.16
N ILE A 23 19.54 7.13 5.86
CA ILE A 23 18.33 7.85 5.46
C ILE A 23 18.67 8.78 4.28
N LYS A 24 18.02 8.59 3.13
CA LYS A 24 18.18 9.46 1.94
C LYS A 24 17.24 10.65 1.96
N SER A 25 15.96 10.41 2.23
CA SER A 25 14.94 11.46 2.20
C SER A 25 13.80 11.14 3.15
N VAL A 26 13.12 12.20 3.56
CA VAL A 26 11.98 12.13 4.47
C VAL A 26 10.89 13.01 3.90
N THR A 27 9.78 12.40 3.53
CA THR A 27 8.62 13.09 2.95
C THR A 27 7.51 13.17 3.98
N LEU A 28 7.06 14.40 4.25
CA LEU A 28 5.92 14.69 5.10
C LEU A 28 4.70 14.96 4.24
N THR A 29 3.64 14.20 4.49
CA THR A 29 2.37 14.36 3.79
C THR A 29 1.26 14.60 4.80
N ASN A 30 0.46 15.65 4.60
CA ASN A 30 -0.78 15.85 5.34
C ASN A 30 -1.94 15.30 4.50
N SER A 31 -2.68 14.34 5.05
CA SER A 31 -3.88 13.81 4.41
C SER A 31 -4.98 13.63 5.45
N ASN A 32 -6.16 14.20 5.19
CA ASN A 32 -7.34 14.12 6.04
C ASN A 32 -7.09 14.55 7.51
N GLY A 33 -6.25 15.58 7.71
CA GLY A 33 -5.91 16.10 9.04
C GLY A 33 -4.85 15.29 9.80
N ASN A 34 -4.38 14.18 9.22
CA ASN A 34 -3.29 13.37 9.76
C ASN A 34 -1.97 13.66 9.04
N TYR A 35 -0.88 13.68 9.80
CA TYR A 35 0.47 13.79 9.25
C TYR A 35 1.09 12.40 9.11
N TYR A 36 1.58 12.12 7.91
CA TYR A 36 2.30 10.89 7.57
C TYR A 36 3.74 11.23 7.22
N VAL A 37 4.66 10.36 7.62
CA VAL A 37 6.08 10.48 7.34
C VAL A 37 6.55 9.25 6.60
N SER A 38 7.02 9.44 5.37
CA SER A 38 7.70 8.41 4.58
C SER A 38 9.20 8.62 4.69
N ILE A 39 9.94 7.57 5.08
CA ILE A 39 11.38 7.62 5.26
C ILE A 39 12.01 6.69 4.23
N LEU A 40 12.73 7.27 3.28
CA LEU A 40 13.50 6.51 2.29
C LEU A 40 14.87 6.17 2.89
N THR A 41 15.19 4.89 2.93
CA THR A 41 16.46 4.38 3.45
C THR A 41 17.21 3.62 2.36
N GLU A 42 18.53 3.76 2.37
CA GLU A 42 19.48 3.01 1.58
C GLU A 42 20.29 2.13 2.53
N PHE A 43 20.52 0.88 2.14
CA PHE A 43 21.33 -0.05 2.89
C PHE A 43 22.14 -0.90 1.91
N GLU A 44 23.36 -1.22 2.28
CA GLU A 44 24.15 -2.23 1.58
C GLU A 44 23.77 -3.59 2.15
N LYS A 45 23.49 -4.54 1.26
CA LYS A 45 23.23 -5.92 1.64
C LYS A 45 24.11 -6.82 0.79
N GLU A 46 25.05 -7.48 1.44
CA GLU A 46 25.76 -8.60 0.83
C GLU A 46 24.75 -9.73 0.63
N ILE A 47 24.42 -10.01 -0.63
CA ILE A 47 23.59 -11.15 -0.99
C ILE A 47 24.51 -12.37 -0.95
N GLN A 48 24.44 -13.12 0.14
CA GLN A 48 25.09 -14.43 0.19
C GLN A 48 24.49 -15.30 -0.91
N LYS A 49 25.35 -15.85 -1.77
CA LYS A 49 24.93 -16.81 -2.79
C LYS A 49 24.43 -18.05 -2.08
N ILE A 50 23.12 -18.27 -2.13
CA ILE A 50 22.53 -19.55 -1.75
C ILE A 50 23.06 -20.57 -2.77
N PRO A 51 23.60 -21.72 -2.35
CA PRO A 51 23.99 -22.77 -3.29
C PRO A 51 22.78 -23.11 -4.16
N SER A 52 22.97 -23.02 -5.48
CA SER A 52 21.92 -23.40 -6.43
C SER A 52 21.69 -24.90 -6.26
N ASN A 53 20.54 -25.29 -5.71
CA ASN A 53 20.03 -26.61 -6.04
C ASN A 53 19.74 -26.61 -7.54
N ASP A 54 19.99 -27.71 -8.25
CA ASP A 54 19.65 -27.89 -9.68
C ASP A 54 18.12 -27.81 -9.97
N LYS A 55 17.33 -27.45 -8.95
CA LYS A 55 15.90 -27.27 -9.01
C LYS A 55 15.56 -25.85 -9.49
N VAL A 56 15.55 -25.69 -10.80
CA VAL A 56 15.06 -24.47 -11.46
C VAL A 56 13.54 -24.55 -11.56
N ILE A 57 12.83 -23.56 -11.02
CA ILE A 57 11.37 -23.43 -11.17
C ILE A 57 11.12 -22.28 -12.14
N GLY A 58 10.47 -22.57 -13.27
CA GLY A 58 9.97 -21.55 -14.18
C GLY A 58 8.68 -20.95 -13.63
N LEU A 59 8.57 -19.62 -13.63
CA LEU A 59 7.35 -18.90 -13.25
C LEU A 59 6.84 -18.13 -14.48
N ASP A 60 5.77 -18.63 -15.08
CA ASP A 60 5.13 -17.98 -16.22
C ASP A 60 3.95 -17.12 -15.75
N PHE A 61 3.82 -15.94 -16.33
CA PHE A 61 2.68 -15.07 -16.06
C PHE A 61 1.39 -15.68 -16.60
N SER A 62 0.34 -15.67 -15.78
CA SER A 62 -1.01 -16.05 -16.18
C SER A 62 -1.98 -14.90 -15.94
N MET A 63 -2.83 -14.61 -16.93
CA MET A 63 -3.87 -13.58 -16.80
C MET A 63 -5.01 -14.01 -15.87
N SER A 64 -5.27 -15.32 -15.74
CA SER A 64 -6.33 -15.86 -14.89
C SER A 64 -5.87 -16.08 -13.45
N GLU A 65 -4.63 -16.53 -13.24
CA GLU A 65 -4.12 -17.09 -11.98
C GLU A 65 -2.68 -16.60 -11.70
N LEU A 66 -2.43 -15.28 -11.72
CA LEU A 66 -1.17 -14.54 -11.45
C LEU A 66 0.10 -15.12 -12.09
N PHE A 67 0.55 -16.28 -11.63
CA PHE A 67 1.59 -17.08 -12.24
C PHE A 67 1.28 -18.58 -12.20
N ILE A 68 1.87 -19.30 -13.13
CA ILE A 68 1.91 -20.76 -13.18
C ILE A 68 3.38 -21.19 -13.09
N SER A 69 3.66 -22.13 -12.18
CA SER A 69 4.97 -22.77 -12.04
C SER A 69 5.13 -23.95 -13.00
N SER A 70 6.37 -24.28 -13.37
CA SER A 70 6.70 -25.54 -14.06
C SER A 70 6.27 -26.81 -13.29
N GLU A 71 6.06 -26.70 -11.98
CA GLU A 71 5.48 -27.76 -11.13
C GLU A 71 3.95 -27.71 -11.06
N ASN A 72 3.30 -26.95 -11.96
CA ASN A 72 1.86 -26.74 -12.04
C ASN A 72 1.23 -26.09 -10.79
N GLN A 73 2.04 -25.42 -9.97
CA GLN A 73 1.55 -24.56 -8.88
C GLN A 73 0.95 -23.28 -9.47
N ARG A 74 -0.24 -22.90 -8.98
CA ARG A 74 -1.00 -21.74 -9.45
C ARG A 74 -1.25 -20.79 -8.30
N ALA A 75 -0.93 -19.51 -8.48
CA ALA A 75 -1.25 -18.49 -7.49
C ALA A 75 -2.50 -17.72 -7.91
N ASP A 76 -3.57 -17.82 -7.14
CA ASP A 76 -4.80 -17.13 -7.51
C ASP A 76 -4.63 -15.60 -7.42
N TYR A 77 -5.27 -14.85 -8.32
CA TYR A 77 -5.23 -13.39 -8.22
C TYR A 77 -6.02 -12.93 -7.01
N PRO A 78 -5.41 -12.25 -6.03
CA PRO A 78 -6.20 -11.60 -5.00
C PRO A 78 -6.98 -10.46 -5.66
N ARG A 79 -8.27 -10.68 -5.90
CA ARG A 79 -9.16 -9.80 -6.68
C ARG A 79 -9.50 -8.49 -5.95
N TYR A 80 -8.58 -7.94 -5.14
CA TYR A 80 -8.76 -6.76 -4.31
C TYR A 80 -9.24 -5.56 -5.13
N PHE A 81 -8.63 -5.31 -6.29
CA PHE A 81 -9.05 -4.22 -7.16
C PHE A 81 -10.52 -4.35 -7.57
N ARG A 82 -10.93 -5.51 -8.11
CA ARG A 82 -12.33 -5.76 -8.51
C ARG A 82 -13.29 -5.72 -7.32
N MET A 83 -12.87 -6.16 -6.13
CA MET A 83 -13.69 -6.09 -4.92
C MET A 83 -13.91 -4.64 -4.47
N LEU A 84 -12.85 -3.85 -4.43
CA LEU A 84 -12.89 -2.43 -4.08
C LEU A 84 -13.70 -1.63 -5.10
N GLU A 85 -13.51 -1.90 -6.40
CA GLU A 85 -14.27 -1.28 -7.49
C GLU A 85 -15.78 -1.54 -7.34
N LYS A 86 -16.18 -2.79 -7.11
CA LYS A 86 -17.60 -3.13 -6.86
C LYS A 86 -18.15 -2.39 -5.64
N LYS A 87 -17.37 -2.28 -4.57
CA LYS A 87 -17.76 -1.57 -3.34
C LYS A 87 -17.90 -0.06 -3.60
N LEU A 88 -16.95 0.54 -4.31
CA LEU A 88 -16.95 1.94 -4.69
C LEU A 88 -18.16 2.28 -5.57
N LYS A 89 -18.45 1.45 -6.58
CA LYS A 89 -19.64 1.61 -7.45
C LYS A 89 -20.95 1.63 -6.66
N LYS A 90 -21.09 0.74 -5.66
CA LYS A 90 -22.27 0.72 -4.77
C LYS A 90 -22.38 2.01 -3.94
N LEU A 91 -21.28 2.49 -3.38
CA LEU A 91 -21.26 3.73 -2.60
C LEU A 91 -21.55 4.97 -3.46
N GLN A 92 -21.00 5.04 -4.68
CA GLN A 92 -21.26 6.13 -5.61
C GLN A 92 -22.74 6.15 -6.04
N LYS A 93 -23.34 4.99 -6.31
CA LYS A 93 -24.78 4.86 -6.61
C LYS A 93 -25.67 5.25 -5.43
N SER A 94 -25.27 4.91 -4.20
CA SER A 94 -25.98 5.36 -2.99
C SER A 94 -25.92 6.89 -2.88
N LEU A 95 -24.73 7.47 -3.05
CA LEU A 95 -24.51 8.92 -2.95
C LEU A 95 -25.32 9.71 -3.96
N SER A 96 -25.40 9.25 -5.22
CA SER A 96 -26.14 9.94 -6.28
C SER A 96 -27.65 9.99 -6.04
N ARG A 97 -28.20 9.04 -5.26
CA ARG A 97 -29.62 9.00 -4.87
C ARG A 97 -29.94 9.84 -3.64
N LYS A 98 -28.93 10.32 -2.89
CA LYS A 98 -29.17 11.16 -1.71
C LYS A 98 -29.38 12.61 -2.13
N VAL A 99 -30.30 13.30 -1.45
CA VAL A 99 -30.50 14.75 -1.60
C VAL A 99 -29.20 15.47 -1.24
N LYS A 100 -28.64 16.23 -2.20
CA LYS A 100 -27.40 16.99 -2.01
C LYS A 100 -27.50 17.86 -0.75
N PHE A 101 -26.39 17.95 -0.02
CA PHE A 101 -26.26 18.71 1.23
C PHE A 101 -27.11 18.23 2.42
N SER A 102 -27.93 17.18 2.27
CA SER A 102 -28.56 16.56 3.45
C SER A 102 -27.51 15.93 4.37
N LYS A 103 -27.82 15.80 5.66
CA LYS A 103 -26.96 15.11 6.64
C LYS A 103 -26.56 13.71 6.18
N ASN A 104 -27.49 12.99 5.55
CA ASN A 104 -27.26 11.66 4.98
C ASN A 104 -26.35 11.67 3.75
N TRP A 105 -26.38 12.73 2.93
CA TRP A 105 -25.47 12.90 1.80
C TRP A 105 -24.04 13.12 2.27
N TYR A 106 -23.80 13.97 3.27
CA TYR A 106 -22.47 14.16 3.85
C TYR A 106 -21.91 12.87 4.45
N LYS A 107 -22.73 12.12 5.20
CA LYS A 107 -22.34 10.81 5.75
C LYS A 107 -21.89 9.85 4.63
N GLN A 108 -22.68 9.75 3.56
CA GLN A 108 -22.37 8.86 2.44
C GLN A 108 -21.14 9.32 1.64
N LYS A 109 -20.91 10.63 1.52
CA LYS A 109 -19.75 11.21 0.84
C LYS A 109 -18.45 10.84 1.57
N ILE A 110 -18.44 10.92 2.90
CA ILE A 110 -17.28 10.53 3.72
C ILE A 110 -16.98 9.03 3.55
N GLU A 111 -18.00 8.17 3.53
CA GLU A 111 -17.79 6.73 3.27
C GLU A 111 -17.19 6.45 1.88
N ASN A 112 -17.60 7.22 0.86
CA ASN A 112 -17.06 7.10 -0.50
C ASN A 112 -15.56 7.43 -0.55
N ILE A 113 -15.16 8.54 0.09
CA ILE A 113 -13.76 9.01 0.17
C ILE A 113 -12.86 8.01 0.92
N LYS A 114 -13.41 7.17 1.82
CA LYS A 114 -12.60 6.15 2.52
C LYS A 114 -12.19 4.97 1.64
N ILE A 115 -12.85 4.78 0.50
CA ILE A 115 -12.62 3.65 -0.41
C ILE A 115 -11.94 4.08 -1.71
N ALA A 116 -12.11 5.34 -2.09
CA ALA A 116 -11.41 6.00 -3.19
C ALA A 116 -10.00 6.41 -2.75
#